data_AF-A0A9P5WY34-F1
#
_entry.id   AF-A0A9P5WY34-F1
#
_cell.length_a   1.000
_cell.length_b   1.000
_cell.length_c   1.000
_cell.angle_alpha   90.00
_cell.angle_beta   90.00
_cell.angle_gamma   90.00
#
_symmetry.space_group_name_H-M   'P 1'
#
loop_
_entity.id
_entity.type
_entity.pdbx_description
1 polymer ?
#
loop_
_entity_poly.entity_id
_entity_poly.type
_entity_poly.pdbx_seq_one_letter_code
_entity_poly.pdbx_strand_id
1 'polypeptide(L)'
;IIQQVHDEMGHKGIFMVHTWLLEQFWWPMLEQDIHWFIQTCHECQTRLSYHFHIPPTVTVPLSLFQKVYIDTMFMPKVSGYHYIIHTHCSLSSYLE
;
A
#
# COMPACT_ATOMS: atom_id res chain seq x y z
N ILE A 1 7.28 28.15 -9.94
CA ILE A 1 6.34 28.78 -8.98
C ILE A 1 5.68 27.72 -8.10
N ILE A 2 4.83 26.84 -8.64
CA ILE A 2 4.10 25.83 -7.85
C ILE A 2 5.04 24.92 -7.04
N GLN A 3 6.10 24.39 -7.68
CA GLN A 3 7.10 23.56 -7.02
C GLN A 3 7.72 24.26 -5.81
N GLN A 4 8.25 25.46 -6.00
CA GLN A 4 8.87 26.24 -4.94
C GLN A 4 7.92 26.45 -3.75
N VAL A 5 6.68 26.85 -4.01
CA VAL A 5 5.67 27.07 -2.96
C VAL A 5 5.30 25.77 -2.24
N HIS A 6 5.18 24.67 -3.00
CA HIS A 6 4.89 23.35 -2.45
C HIS A 6 6.02 22.87 -1.52
N ASP A 7 7.28 23.07 -1.91
CA ASP A 7 8.46 22.67 -1.14
C ASP A 7 8.62 23.56 0.11
N GLU A 8 8.49 24.88 -0.02
CA GLU A 8 8.62 25.84 1.09
C GLU A 8 7.54 25.66 2.17
N MET A 9 6.32 25.24 1.78
CA MET A 9 5.26 24.94 2.75
C MET A 9 5.36 23.53 3.36
N GLY A 10 6.32 22.72 2.94
CA GLY A 10 6.51 21.36 3.43
C GLY A 10 5.49 20.38 2.86
N HIS A 11 5.33 20.38 1.53
CA HIS A 11 4.48 19.47 0.77
C HIS A 11 3.00 19.50 1.17
N LYS A 12 2.47 20.71 1.41
CA LYS A 12 1.03 20.86 1.73
C LYS A 12 0.16 20.47 0.55
N GLY A 13 -1.07 20.08 0.87
CA GLY A 13 -2.08 19.72 -0.10
C GLY A 13 -2.54 20.90 -0.97
N ILE A 14 -3.35 20.57 -1.98
CA ILE A 14 -3.81 21.47 -3.04
C ILE A 14 -4.41 22.77 -2.50
N PHE A 15 -5.28 22.69 -1.49
CA PHE A 15 -5.94 23.85 -0.92
C PHE A 15 -4.96 24.91 -0.43
N MET A 16 -3.92 24.52 0.32
CA MET A 16 -2.94 25.47 0.87
C MET A 16 -2.09 26.11 -0.23
N VAL A 17 -1.61 25.32 -1.19
CA VAL A 17 -0.84 25.82 -2.32
C VAL A 17 -1.67 26.76 -3.19
N HIS A 18 -2.94 26.44 -3.40
CA HIS A 18 -3.89 27.24 -4.15
C HIS A 18 -4.20 28.58 -3.47
N THR A 19 -4.54 28.59 -2.17
CA THR A 19 -4.82 29.83 -1.44
C THR A 19 -3.61 30.77 -1.47
N TRP A 20 -2.41 30.25 -1.19
CA TRP A 20 -1.20 31.07 -1.19
C TRP A 20 -0.88 31.64 -2.58
N LEU A 21 -0.99 30.82 -3.64
CA LEU A 21 -0.71 31.26 -4.99
C LEU A 21 -1.70 32.31 -5.48
N LEU A 22 -2.99 32.16 -5.17
CA LEU A 22 -4.01 33.12 -5.56
C LEU A 22 -3.85 34.51 -4.93
N GLU A 23 -3.18 34.62 -3.78
CA GLU A 23 -2.91 35.90 -3.15
C GLU A 23 -1.85 36.72 -3.90
N GLN A 24 -0.95 36.07 -4.65
CA GLN A 24 0.23 36.70 -5.25
C GLN A 24 0.24 36.63 -6.78
N PHE A 25 -0.37 35.60 -7.36
CA PHE A 25 -0.31 35.29 -8.77
C PHE A 25 -1.66 34.86 -9.31
N TRP A 26 -1.89 35.16 -10.58
CA TRP A 26 -3.06 34.67 -11.30
C TRP A 26 -2.66 34.31 -12.72
N TRP A 27 -3.13 33.16 -13.20
CA TRP A 27 -3.08 32.79 -14.61
C TRP A 27 -4.24 31.82 -14.96
N PRO A 28 -4.62 31.72 -16.25
CA PRO A 28 -5.59 30.72 -16.68
C PRO A 28 -5.08 29.32 -16.36
N MET A 29 -5.92 28.45 -15.77
CA MET A 29 -5.59 27.07 -15.38
C MET A 29 -4.76 26.89 -14.10
N LEU A 30 -4.58 27.93 -13.28
CA LEU A 30 -3.86 27.86 -12.00
C LEU A 30 -4.28 26.66 -11.12
N GLU A 31 -5.58 26.43 -10.97
CA GLU A 31 -6.09 25.29 -10.19
C GLU A 31 -5.67 23.93 -10.79
N GLN A 32 -5.77 23.80 -12.11
CA GLN A 32 -5.44 22.56 -12.82
C GLN A 32 -3.93 22.26 -12.76
N ASP A 33 -3.09 23.28 -12.90
CA ASP A 33 -1.64 23.13 -12.79
C ASP A 33 -1.22 22.72 -11.37
N ILE A 34 -1.85 23.29 -10.34
CA ILE A 34 -1.59 22.90 -8.94
C ILE A 34 -2.01 21.46 -8.70
N HIS A 35 -3.20 21.10 -9.18
CA HIS A 35 -3.72 19.74 -9.04
C HIS A 35 -2.79 18.72 -9.71
N TRP A 36 -2.38 19.00 -10.95
CA TRP A 36 -1.47 18.17 -11.71
C TRP A 36 -0.10 18.03 -11.03
N PHE A 37 0.47 19.13 -10.57
CA PHE A 37 1.80 19.12 -9.93
C PHE A 37 1.78 18.32 -8.61
N ILE A 38 0.81 18.58 -7.73
CA ILE A 38 0.76 17.90 -6.41
C ILE A 38 0.48 16.41 -6.59
N GLN A 39 -0.37 16.01 -7.55
CA GLN A 39 -0.61 14.60 -7.87
C GLN A 39 0.62 13.87 -8.41
N THR A 40 1.55 14.60 -9.04
CA THR A 40 2.78 14.03 -9.64
C THR A 40 4.02 14.22 -8.76
N CYS A 41 3.89 14.86 -7.59
CA CYS A 41 4.99 15.04 -6.65
C CYS A 41 5.48 13.68 -6.09
N HIS A 42 6.74 13.34 -6.36
CA HIS A 42 7.33 12.06 -5.97
C HIS A 42 7.38 11.84 -4.46
N GLU A 43 7.72 12.87 -3.67
CA GLU A 43 7.77 12.76 -2.21
C GLU A 43 6.38 12.52 -1.62
N CYS A 44 5.37 13.23 -2.10
CA CYS A 44 3.98 13.01 -1.70
C CYS A 44 3.54 11.59 -2.06
N GLN A 45 3.79 11.13 -3.29
CA GLN A 45 3.43 9.79 -3.73
C GLN A 45 4.10 8.69 -2.89
N THR A 46 5.36 8.89 -2.50
CA THR A 46 6.10 7.92 -1.67
C THR A 46 5.59 7.88 -0.23
N ARG A 47 5.07 9.01 0.29
CA ARG A 47 4.51 9.12 1.65
C ARG A 47 3.05 8.71 1.74
N LEU A 48 2.36 8.53 0.62
CA LEU A 48 0.99 8.03 0.61
C LEU A 48 0.95 6.62 1.20
N SER A 49 0.19 6.43 2.26
CA SER A 49 -0.05 5.11 2.86
C SER A 49 -1.05 4.26 2.08
N TYR A 50 -1.75 4.87 1.11
CA TYR A 50 -2.69 4.19 0.25
C TYR A 50 -1.95 3.62 -0.96
N HIS A 51 -1.77 2.31 -0.97
CA HIS A 51 -1.31 1.59 -2.15
C HIS A 51 -2.51 1.01 -2.89
N PHE A 52 -2.49 1.06 -4.22
CA PHE A 52 -3.42 0.29 -5.03
C PHE A 52 -3.18 -1.19 -4.77
N HIS A 53 -4.02 -1.80 -3.92
CA HIS A 53 -3.96 -3.22 -3.64
C HIS A 53 -4.60 -3.97 -4.81
N ILE A 54 -3.78 -4.67 -5.59
CA ILE A 54 -4.30 -5.71 -6.47
C ILE A 54 -4.84 -6.82 -5.55
N PRO A 55 -6.13 -7.17 -5.64
CA PRO A 55 -6.68 -8.21 -4.77
C PRO A 55 -5.92 -9.51 -5.02
N PRO A 56 -5.48 -10.22 -3.97
CA PRO A 56 -4.81 -11.50 -4.14
C PRO A 56 -5.78 -12.48 -4.78
N THR A 57 -5.46 -12.95 -5.98
CA THR A 57 -6.25 -13.99 -6.65
C THR A 57 -5.74 -15.34 -6.20
N VAL A 58 -6.54 -16.09 -5.44
CA VAL A 58 -6.19 -17.44 -4.99
C VAL A 58 -6.63 -18.43 -6.06
N THR A 59 -5.68 -19.15 -6.67
CA THR A 59 -5.99 -20.25 -7.59
C THR A 59 -6.53 -21.45 -6.81
N VAL A 60 -7.71 -21.93 -7.19
CA VAL A 60 -8.32 -23.14 -6.64
C VAL A 60 -7.81 -24.36 -7.43
N PRO A 61 -7.17 -25.36 -6.79
CA PRO A 61 -6.75 -26.58 -7.47
C PRO A 61 -7.95 -27.43 -7.91
N LEU A 62 -7.76 -28.28 -8.91
CA LEU A 62 -8.82 -29.14 -9.48
C LEU A 62 -9.05 -30.42 -8.67
N SER A 63 -8.06 -30.88 -7.90
CA SER A 63 -8.15 -32.11 -7.12
C SER A 63 -7.60 -31.97 -5.70
N LEU A 64 -8.01 -32.89 -4.82
CA LEU A 64 -7.49 -32.99 -3.46
C LEU A 64 -5.98 -33.24 -3.48
N PHE A 65 -5.28 -32.68 -2.49
CA PHE A 65 -3.83 -32.82 -2.29
C PHE A 65 -2.95 -32.29 -3.44
N GLN A 66 -3.52 -31.62 -4.44
CA GLN A 66 -2.75 -30.99 -5.52
C GLN A 66 -1.95 -29.77 -5.05
N LYS A 67 -2.45 -29.08 -4.01
CA LYS A 67 -1.78 -27.96 -3.35
C LYS A 67 -1.95 -28.07 -1.85
N VAL A 68 -0.84 -28.08 -1.12
CA VAL A 68 -0.80 -28.14 0.36
C VAL A 68 -0.03 -26.92 0.85
N TYR A 69 -0.54 -26.26 1.89
CA TYR A 69 0.20 -25.24 2.61
C TYR A 69 0.76 -25.84 3.88
N ILE A 70 2.03 -25.54 4.16
CA ILE A 70 2.77 -26.02 5.33
C ILE A 70 3.27 -24.79 6.04
N ASP A 71 2.95 -24.66 7.33
CA ASP A 71 3.46 -23.62 8.20
C ASP A 71 4.05 -24.22 9.47
N THR A 72 5.00 -23.51 10.09
CA THR A 72 5.67 -23.96 11.31
C THR A 72 5.55 -22.89 12.39
N MET A 73 4.98 -23.28 13.53
CA MET A 73 4.81 -22.41 14.68
C MET A 73 5.82 -22.76 15.76
N PHE A 74 6.50 -21.75 16.29
CA PHE A 74 7.42 -21.91 17.42
C PHE A 74 6.64 -21.97 18.73
N MET A 75 6.89 -23.01 19.53
CA MET A 75 6.19 -23.28 20.78
C MET A 75 7.16 -23.49 21.95
N PRO A 76 6.72 -23.24 23.20
CA PRO A 76 7.50 -23.57 24.39
C PRO A 76 7.91 -25.05 24.42
N LYS A 77 9.09 -25.35 24.98
CA LYS A 77 9.61 -26.71 25.01
C LYS A 77 8.72 -27.63 25.83
N VAL A 78 8.22 -28.69 25.22
CA VAL A 78 7.55 -29.79 25.93
C VAL A 78 8.08 -31.12 25.42
N SER A 79 8.53 -31.98 26.34
CA SER A 79 9.03 -33.33 26.02
C SER A 79 10.11 -33.39 24.93
N GLY A 80 10.94 -32.35 24.82
CA GLY A 80 12.01 -32.27 23.81
C GLY A 80 11.63 -31.58 22.50
N TYR A 81 10.34 -31.30 22.28
CA TYR A 81 9.81 -30.66 21.07
C TYR A 81 9.56 -29.16 21.28
N HIS A 82 9.66 -28.39 20.20
CA HIS A 82 9.58 -26.92 20.19
C HIS A 82 8.77 -26.34 19.03
N TYR A 83 8.29 -27.20 18.12
CA TYR A 83 7.67 -26.78 16.89
C TYR A 83 6.39 -27.55 16.68
N ILE A 84 5.37 -26.86 16.18
CA ILE A 84 4.18 -27.47 15.59
C ILE A 84 4.28 -27.22 14.10
N ILE A 85 4.23 -28.29 13.31
CA ILE A 85 4.11 -28.22 11.86
C ILE A 85 2.63 -28.40 11.55
N HIS A 86 2.04 -27.44 10.85
CA HIS A 86 0.64 -27.48 10.45
C HIS A 86 0.57 -27.59 8.94
N THR A 87 -0.03 -28.66 8.44
CA THR A 87 -0.21 -28.87 7.01
C THR A 87 -1.70 -28.93 6.67
N HIS A 88 -2.10 -28.27 5.58
CA HIS A 88 -3.48 -28.37 5.11
C HIS A 88 -3.62 -28.33 3.59
N CYS A 89 -4.57 -29.12 3.09
CA CYS A 89 -4.96 -29.12 1.68
C CYS A 89 -5.66 -27.81 1.30
N SER A 90 -5.22 -27.16 0.23
CA SER A 90 -5.80 -25.89 -0.25
C SER A 90 -7.25 -26.02 -0.72
N LEU A 91 -7.72 -27.23 -1.06
CA LEU A 91 -9.09 -27.46 -1.56
C LEU A 91 -10.07 -27.80 -0.44
N SER A 92 -9.70 -28.73 0.44
CA SER A 92 -10.59 -29.27 1.48
C SER A 92 -10.35 -28.67 2.86
N SER A 93 -9.25 -27.94 3.06
CA SER A 93 -8.73 -27.59 4.39
C SER A 93 -8.51 -28.80 5.30
N TYR A 94 -8.38 -30.00 4.73
CA TYR A 94 -8.05 -31.21 5.47
C TYR A 94 -6.67 -31.06 6.11
N LEU A 95 -6.60 -31.38 7.41
CA LEU A 95 -5.44 -31.18 8.27
C LEU A 95 -4.64 -32.48 8.43
N GLU A 96 -3.31 -32.37 8.33
CA GLU A 96 -2.34 -33.40 8.74
C GLU A 96 -1.23 -32.82 9.63
#